data_AF-R5QDR3-F1
#
_entry.id   AF-R5QDR3-F1
#
_cell.length_a   1.000
_cell.length_b   1.000
_cell.length_c   1.000
_cell.angle_alpha   90.00
_cell.angle_beta   90.00
_cell.angle_gamma   90.00
#
_symmetry.space_group_name_H-M   'P 1'
#
loop_
_entity.id
_entity.type
_entity.pdbx_description
1 polymer ?
#
loop_
_entity_poly.entity_id
_entity_poly.type
_entity_poly.pdbx_seq_one_letter_code
_entity_poly.pdbx_strand_id
1 'polypeptide(L)'
;MPLLTPIVNIDNVPYLDGGLADSVPIRRAQQMENEKIVVILTKNQGYRKSVLSPTMQRVYKRAYKSYPNLIRTIFRRSFEYNKTMNYLDQLEKRGEIFILRPQVKPVSRLERNKETLHAFYEHGYKYTERKFDDLMEYLEK
;
A
#
# COMPACT_ATOMS: atom_id res chain seq x y z
N MET A 1 1.93 12.13 -2.46
CA MET A 1 2.36 11.61 -3.78
C MET A 1 3.52 12.46 -4.28
N PRO A 2 4.69 11.87 -4.61
CA PRO A 2 5.78 12.62 -5.23
C PRO A 2 5.32 13.49 -6.39
N LEU A 3 5.96 14.63 -6.57
CA LEU A 3 5.63 15.69 -7.54
C LEU A 3 4.33 16.45 -7.26
N LEU A 4 3.42 15.93 -6.42
CA LEU A 4 2.15 16.59 -6.06
C LEU A 4 2.15 17.10 -4.62
N THR A 5 2.83 16.40 -3.72
CA THR A 5 2.94 16.79 -2.30
C THR A 5 4.33 17.36 -2.03
N PRO A 6 4.44 18.41 -1.18
CA PRO A 6 5.73 18.96 -0.80
C PRO A 6 6.56 17.95 0.01
N ILE A 7 7.88 18.18 0.05
CA ILE A 7 8.77 17.55 1.04
C ILE A 7 8.52 18.23 2.38
N VAL A 8 8.35 17.44 3.44
CA VAL A 8 8.14 17.95 4.80
C VAL A 8 9.39 17.66 5.61
N ASN A 9 9.90 18.63 6.36
CA ASN A 9 11.05 18.41 7.23
C ASN A 9 10.58 18.02 8.64
N ILE A 10 11.13 16.92 9.16
CA ILE A 10 10.99 16.50 10.56
C ILE A 10 12.43 16.45 11.10
N ASP A 11 12.72 17.21 12.15
CA ASP A 11 14.07 17.31 12.74
C ASP A 11 15.17 17.61 11.71
N ASN A 12 14.89 18.55 10.79
CA ASN A 12 15.76 18.92 9.65
C ASN A 12 16.04 17.80 8.63
N VAL A 13 15.37 16.65 8.74
CA VAL A 13 15.45 15.56 7.78
C VAL A 13 14.26 15.67 6.81
N PRO A 14 14.48 15.61 5.48
CA PRO A 14 13.42 15.69 4.49
C PRO A 14 12.65 14.37 4.35
N TYR A 15 11.33 14.43 4.50
CA TYR A 15 10.41 13.30 4.39
C TYR A 15 9.44 13.44 3.21
N LEU A 16 9.05 12.27 2.70
CA LEU A 16 7.95 12.07 1.76
C LEU A 16 7.14 10.86 2.23
N ASP A 17 5.99 10.66 1.59
CA ASP A 17 5.10 9.51 1.76
C ASP A 17 5.86 8.16 1.80
N GLY A 18 5.70 7.44 2.91
CA GLY A 18 6.37 6.16 3.17
C GLY A 18 6.01 5.06 2.16
N GLY A 19 4.87 5.17 1.48
CA GLY A 19 4.44 4.22 0.46
C GLY A 19 5.33 4.18 -0.77
N LEU A 20 6.33 5.06 -0.87
CA LEU A 20 7.41 4.96 -1.85
C LEU A 20 8.44 3.89 -1.49
N ALA A 21 8.79 3.80 -0.21
CA ALA A 21 9.77 2.87 0.31
C ALA A 21 9.11 1.55 0.69
N ASP A 22 8.00 1.62 1.42
CA ASP A 22 7.28 0.45 1.90
C ASP A 22 5.77 0.71 1.85
N SER A 23 5.10 0.14 0.85
CA SER A 23 3.66 0.39 0.64
C SER A 23 2.76 -0.37 1.60
N VAL A 24 3.22 -1.51 2.12
CA VAL A 24 2.50 -2.35 3.09
C VAL A 24 3.54 -2.95 4.03
N PRO A 25 3.81 -2.30 5.17
CA PRO A 25 4.98 -2.57 6.01
C PRO A 25 4.83 -3.82 6.89
N ILE A 26 4.48 -4.96 6.28
CA ILE A 26 4.22 -6.23 6.97
C ILE A 26 5.42 -6.71 7.77
N ARG A 27 6.64 -6.56 7.22
CA ARG A 27 7.87 -6.97 7.92
C ARG A 27 8.11 -6.13 9.17
N ARG A 28 7.81 -4.83 9.11
CA ARG A 28 7.90 -3.95 10.28
C ARG A 28 6.89 -4.36 11.34
N ALA A 29 5.66 -4.70 10.94
CA ALA A 29 4.65 -5.20 11.87
C ALA A 29 5.08 -6.51 12.54
N GLN A 30 5.68 -7.46 11.80
CA GLN A 30 6.22 -8.70 12.38
C GLN A 30 7.39 -8.45 13.34
N GLN A 31 8.27 -7.51 13.04
CA GLN A 31 9.39 -7.12 13.92
C GLN A 31 8.94 -6.45 15.23
N MET A 32 7.71 -5.96 15.29
CA MET A 32 7.14 -5.40 16.51
C MET A 32 6.52 -6.47 17.42
N GLU A 33 6.73 -7.76 17.10
CA GLU A 33 6.27 -8.90 17.91
C GLU A 33 4.74 -8.91 18.13
N ASN A 34 3.99 -8.43 17.13
CA ASN A 34 2.52 -8.48 17.17
C ASN A 34 2.03 -9.93 17.09
N GLU A 35 1.16 -10.33 18.02
CA GLU A 35 0.50 -11.65 18.04
C GLU A 35 -0.44 -11.84 16.86
N LYS A 36 -1.17 -10.78 16.48
CA LYS A 36 -2.13 -10.76 15.38
C LYS A 36 -1.89 -9.59 14.46
N ILE A 37 -1.84 -9.86 13.16
CA ILE A 37 -1.70 -8.84 12.12
C ILE A 37 -2.91 -8.89 11.18
N VAL A 38 -3.64 -7.78 11.10
CA VAL A 38 -4.70 -7.55 10.12
C VAL A 38 -4.20 -6.57 9.07
N VAL A 39 -4.21 -6.97 7.81
CA VAL A 39 -3.73 -6.16 6.69
C VAL A 39 -4.91 -5.65 5.88
N ILE A 40 -5.01 -4.34 5.73
CA ILE A 40 -6.04 -3.70 4.90
C ILE A 40 -5.39 -3.21 3.61
N LEU A 41 -5.83 -3.78 2.48
CA LEU A 41 -5.38 -3.38 1.15
C LEU A 41 -6.44 -2.54 0.44
N THR A 42 -6.01 -1.68 -0.48
CA THR A 42 -6.91 -0.84 -1.30
C THR A 42 -6.93 -1.24 -2.77
N LYS A 43 -6.34 -2.41 -3.09
CA LYS A 43 -6.29 -3.00 -4.42
C LYS A 43 -6.77 -4.44 -4.36
N ASN A 44 -7.38 -4.93 -5.44
CA ASN A 44 -7.86 -6.30 -5.50
C ASN A 44 -6.70 -7.30 -5.43
N GLN A 45 -7.06 -8.54 -5.15
CA GLN A 45 -6.17 -9.68 -5.32
C GLN A 45 -5.59 -9.71 -6.74
N GLY A 46 -4.32 -10.11 -6.84
CA GLY A 46 -3.62 -10.19 -8.13
C GLY A 46 -3.13 -8.86 -8.69
N TYR A 47 -3.47 -7.70 -8.08
CA TYR A 47 -2.91 -6.43 -8.54
C TYR A 47 -1.38 -6.44 -8.48
N ARG A 48 -0.75 -5.99 -9.58
CA ARG A 48 0.70 -5.80 -9.69
C ARG A 48 0.99 -4.38 -10.13
N LYS A 49 2.02 -3.80 -9.52
CA LYS A 49 2.47 -2.44 -9.79
C LYS A 49 3.39 -2.45 -11.00
N SER A 50 3.02 -1.67 -12.01
CA SER A 50 3.80 -1.54 -13.24
C SER A 50 5.10 -0.76 -13.02
N VAL A 51 6.09 -1.06 -13.85
CA VAL A 51 7.35 -0.31 -13.90
C VAL A 51 7.08 1.10 -14.39
N LEU A 52 7.82 2.05 -13.83
CA LEU A 52 7.72 3.46 -14.19
C LEU A 52 8.17 3.69 -15.64
N SER A 53 7.38 4.43 -16.42
CA SER A 53 7.71 4.72 -17.83
C SER A 53 9.02 5.52 -17.97
N PRO A 54 9.77 5.38 -19.08
CA PRO A 54 11.01 6.13 -19.31
C PRO A 54 10.86 7.65 -19.23
N THR A 55 9.71 8.17 -19.68
CA THR A 55 9.39 9.60 -19.56
C THR A 55 9.26 10.01 -18.10
N MET A 56 8.52 9.26 -17.28
CA MET A 56 8.38 9.56 -15.87
C MET A 56 9.71 9.40 -15.12
N GLN A 57 10.54 8.41 -15.48
CA GLN A 57 11.88 8.27 -14.91
C GLN A 57 12.73 9.53 -15.11
N ARG A 58 12.69 10.16 -16.30
CA ARG A 58 13.38 11.43 -16.58
C ARG A 58 12.84 12.58 -15.71
N VAL A 59 11.51 12.68 -15.58
CA VAL A 59 10.87 13.69 -14.72
C VAL A 59 11.34 13.56 -13.28
N TYR A 60 11.31 12.35 -12.71
CA TYR A 60 11.77 12.11 -11.34
C TYR A 60 13.25 12.40 -11.14
N LYS A 61 14.11 12.03 -12.10
CA LYS A 61 15.56 12.36 -12.04
C LYS A 61 15.81 13.86 -12.02
N ARG A 62 15.03 14.65 -12.78
CA ARG A 62 15.17 16.10 -12.80
C ARG A 62 14.63 16.74 -11.53
N ALA A 63 13.44 16.34 -11.10
CA ALA A 63 12.77 16.92 -9.92
C ALA A 63 13.51 16.63 -8.61
N TYR A 64 14.09 15.43 -8.46
CA TYR A 64 14.74 14.98 -7.23
C TYR A 64 16.25 14.75 -7.40
N LYS A 65 16.92 15.52 -8.27
CA LYS A 65 18.36 15.37 -8.56
C LYS A 65 19.23 15.36 -7.29
N SER A 66 18.87 16.17 -6.29
CA SER A 66 19.58 16.27 -5.01
C SER A 66 19.33 15.07 -4.06
N TYR A 67 18.43 14.15 -4.42
CA TYR A 67 18.00 13.02 -3.58
C TYR A 67 18.20 11.67 -4.33
N PRO A 68 19.44 11.22 -4.56
CA PRO A 68 19.72 10.01 -5.33
C PRO A 68 19.11 8.74 -4.71
N ASN A 69 19.05 8.66 -3.37
CA ASN A 69 18.41 7.54 -2.67
C ASN A 69 16.89 7.52 -2.88
N LEU A 70 16.23 8.69 -2.91
CA LEU A 70 14.81 8.78 -3.24
C LEU A 70 14.53 8.30 -4.67
N ILE A 71 15.36 8.71 -5.63
CA ILE A 71 15.24 8.26 -7.03
C ILE A 71 15.33 6.74 -7.10
N ARG A 72 16.33 6.13 -6.43
CA ARG A 72 16.50 4.69 -6.36
C ARG A 72 15.26 4.01 -5.78
N THR A 73 14.73 4.54 -4.68
CA THR A 73 13.51 4.03 -4.03
C THR A 73 12.31 4.07 -4.97
N ILE A 74 12.08 5.20 -5.65
CA ILE A 74 10.97 5.36 -6.61
C ILE A 74 11.08 4.34 -7.73
N PHE A 75 12.28 4.08 -8.24
CA PHE A 75 12.50 3.18 -9.38
C PHE A 75 12.34 1.71 -8.99
N ARG A 76 12.70 1.34 -7.76
CA ARG A 76 12.53 -0.02 -7.22
C ARG A 76 11.11 -0.30 -6.72
N ARG A 77 10.29 0.73 -6.53
CA ARG A 77 8.96 0.62 -5.90
C ARG A 77 8.06 -0.46 -6.50
N SER A 78 8.05 -0.65 -7.82
CA SER A 78 7.23 -1.69 -8.45
C SER A 78 7.68 -3.10 -8.05
N PHE A 79 9.00 -3.33 -8.04
CA PHE A 79 9.61 -4.58 -7.63
C PHE A 79 9.34 -4.87 -6.15
N GLU A 80 9.64 -3.91 -5.26
CA GLU A 80 9.44 -4.11 -3.82
C GLU A 80 7.95 -4.31 -3.48
N TYR A 81 7.05 -3.53 -4.08
CA TYR A 81 5.60 -3.73 -3.91
C TYR A 81 5.17 -5.15 -4.31
N ASN A 82 5.54 -5.60 -5.51
CA ASN A 82 5.13 -6.92 -6.01
C ASN A 82 5.73 -8.05 -5.17
N LYS A 83 6.97 -7.90 -4.70
CA LYS A 83 7.61 -8.82 -3.74
C LYS A 83 6.85 -8.89 -2.43
N THR A 84 6.43 -7.74 -1.87
CA THR A 84 5.61 -7.69 -0.66
C THR A 84 4.25 -8.36 -0.88
N MET A 85 3.59 -8.14 -2.03
CA MET A 85 2.30 -8.80 -2.31
C MET A 85 2.44 -10.32 -2.37
N ASN A 86 3.48 -10.85 -3.02
CA ASN A 86 3.73 -12.30 -3.02
C ASN A 86 3.94 -12.84 -1.61
N TYR A 87 4.61 -12.08 -0.74
CA TYR A 87 4.84 -12.48 0.64
C TYR A 87 3.52 -12.46 1.45
N LEU A 88 2.68 -11.44 1.28
CA LEU A 88 1.35 -11.39 1.87
C LEU A 88 0.48 -12.57 1.44
N ASP A 89 0.49 -12.91 0.15
CA ASP A 89 -0.27 -14.06 -0.38
C ASP A 89 0.18 -15.39 0.27
N GLN A 90 1.46 -15.51 0.65
CA GLN A 90 1.97 -16.68 1.37
C GLN A 90 1.57 -16.67 2.85
N LEU A 91 1.65 -15.52 3.52
CA LEU A 91 1.26 -15.37 4.92
C LEU A 91 -0.24 -15.64 5.12
N GLU A 92 -1.08 -15.10 4.24
CA GLU A 92 -2.52 -15.32 4.25
C GLU A 92 -2.87 -16.80 4.06
N LYS A 93 -2.22 -17.48 3.12
CA LYS A 93 -2.40 -18.94 2.91
C LYS A 93 -2.03 -19.79 4.12
N ARG A 94 -1.09 -19.33 4.95
CA ARG A 94 -0.68 -20.02 6.19
C ARG A 94 -1.52 -19.61 7.39
N GLY A 95 -2.48 -18.68 7.24
CA GLY A 95 -3.29 -18.16 8.34
C GLY A 95 -2.52 -17.27 9.32
N GLU A 96 -1.30 -16.84 8.97
CA GLU A 96 -0.46 -15.99 9.84
C GLU A 96 -0.92 -14.54 9.87
N ILE A 97 -1.67 -14.11 8.86
CA ILE A 97 -2.27 -12.78 8.77
C ILE A 97 -3.69 -12.87 8.23
N PHE A 98 -4.53 -11.91 8.60
CA PHE A 98 -5.85 -11.72 8.01
C PHE A 98 -5.84 -10.54 7.05
N ILE A 99 -6.30 -10.73 5.80
CA ILE A 99 -6.29 -9.65 4.80
C ILE A 99 -7.71 -9.24 4.41
N LEU A 100 -8.01 -7.96 4.56
CA LEU A 100 -9.19 -7.31 3.98
C LEU A 100 -8.79 -6.56 2.71
N ARG A 101 -9.48 -6.83 1.60
CA ARG A 101 -9.24 -6.15 0.32
C ARG A 101 -10.52 -6.01 -0.51
N PRO A 102 -10.63 -4.98 -1.38
CA PRO A 102 -11.80 -4.75 -2.19
C PRO A 102 -12.10 -5.91 -3.15
N GLN A 103 -13.40 -6.17 -3.36
CA GLN A 103 -13.92 -7.15 -4.33
C GLN A 103 -14.51 -6.46 -5.58
N VAL A 104 -14.55 -5.13 -5.57
CA VAL A 104 -14.98 -4.28 -6.69
C VAL A 104 -13.80 -3.52 -7.27
N LYS A 105 -14.01 -2.87 -8.43
CA LYS A 105 -13.00 -2.01 -9.06
C LYS A 105 -12.54 -0.91 -8.08
N PRO A 106 -11.23 -0.79 -7.79
CA PRO A 106 -10.74 0.23 -6.87
C PRO A 106 -10.78 1.60 -7.52
N VAL A 107 -10.99 2.62 -6.68
CA VAL A 107 -10.95 4.01 -7.12
C VAL A 107 -9.55 4.41 -7.61
N SER A 108 -9.54 5.37 -8.53
CA SER A 108 -8.31 6.02 -8.98
C SER A 108 -7.66 6.79 -7.83
N ARG A 109 -6.33 6.99 -7.90
CA ARG A 109 -5.60 7.77 -6.89
C ARG A 109 -6.00 9.25 -6.86
N LEU A 110 -6.55 9.77 -7.95
CA LEU A 110 -7.00 11.15 -8.08
C LEU A 110 -8.52 11.23 -8.21
N GLU A 111 -9.24 10.19 -7.78
CA GLU A 111 -10.71 10.18 -7.78
C GLU A 111 -11.24 11.33 -6.91
N ARG A 112 -12.26 12.02 -7.42
CA ARG A 112 -12.91 13.17 -6.75
C ARG A 112 -14.43 13.08 -6.79
N ASN A 113 -15.01 12.19 -7.60
CA ASN A 113 -16.44 12.01 -7.65
C ASN A 113 -16.93 11.42 -6.31
N LYS A 114 -17.79 12.17 -5.61
CA LYS A 114 -18.25 11.85 -4.26
C LYS A 114 -19.02 10.54 -4.25
N GLU A 115 -19.85 10.28 -5.25
CA GLU A 115 -20.68 9.08 -5.35
C GLU A 115 -19.81 7.84 -5.49
N THR A 116 -18.76 7.91 -6.31
CA THR A 116 -17.79 6.84 -6.53
C THR A 116 -16.98 6.55 -5.27
N LEU A 117 -16.52 7.59 -4.57
CA LEU A 117 -15.82 7.45 -3.29
C LEU A 117 -16.71 6.85 -2.22
N HIS A 118 -17.96 7.31 -2.12
CA HIS A 118 -18.93 6.79 -1.17
C HIS A 118 -19.27 5.33 -1.47
N ALA A 119 -19.49 4.97 -2.73
CA ALA A 119 -19.76 3.58 -3.12
C ALA A 119 -18.58 2.66 -2.76
N PHE A 120 -17.34 3.12 -2.93
CA PHE A 120 -16.16 2.33 -2.55
C PHE A 120 -15.99 2.21 -1.03
N TYR A 121 -16.32 3.27 -0.28
CA TYR A 121 -16.39 3.24 1.18
C TYR A 121 -17.42 2.21 1.67
N GLU A 122 -18.65 2.29 1.17
CA GLU A 122 -19.75 1.36 1.50
C GLU A 122 -19.39 -0.08 1.16
N HIS A 123 -18.71 -0.31 0.04
CA HIS A 123 -18.19 -1.61 -0.32
C HIS A 123 -17.25 -2.15 0.77
N GLY A 124 -16.30 -1.35 1.24
CA GLY A 124 -15.37 -1.74 2.30
C GLY A 124 -16.08 -2.06 3.61
N TYR A 125 -17.04 -1.23 4.00
CA TYR A 125 -17.85 -1.42 5.20
C TYR A 125 -18.63 -2.75 5.15
N LYS A 126 -19.48 -2.93 4.13
CA LYS A 126 -20.31 -4.12 3.98
C LYS A 126 -19.50 -5.40 3.76
N TYR A 127 -18.34 -5.29 3.11
CA TYR A 127 -17.45 -6.44 2.95
C TYR A 127 -16.85 -6.88 4.29
N THR A 128 -16.45 -5.92 5.13
CA THR A 128 -15.91 -6.22 6.47
C THR A 128 -17.00 -6.78 7.38
N GLU A 129 -18.21 -6.25 7.32
CA GLU A 129 -19.37 -6.79 8.04
C GLU A 129 -19.62 -8.27 7.70
N ARG A 130 -19.57 -8.64 6.41
CA ARG A 130 -19.66 -10.05 5.99
C ARG A 130 -18.47 -10.92 6.39
N LYS A 131 -17.34 -10.31 6.72
CA LYS A 131 -16.09 -10.97 7.14
C LYS A 131 -15.85 -10.87 8.64
N PHE A 132 -16.84 -10.37 9.39
CA PHE A 132 -16.68 -10.08 10.80
C PHE A 132 -16.41 -11.35 11.61
N ASP A 133 -17.20 -12.40 11.40
CA ASP A 133 -17.03 -13.68 12.10
C ASP A 133 -15.66 -14.31 11.79
N ASP A 134 -15.26 -14.35 10.51
CA ASP A 134 -13.92 -14.85 10.10
C ASP A 134 -12.78 -14.05 10.76
N LEU A 135 -12.95 -12.73 10.89
CA LEU A 135 -11.98 -11.85 11.53
C LEU A 135 -11.91 -12.12 13.04
N MET A 136 -13.06 -12.26 13.71
CA MET A 136 -13.11 -12.59 15.13
C MET A 136 -12.48 -13.95 15.42
N GLU A 137 -12.79 -14.96 14.60
CA GLU A 137 -12.16 -16.29 14.71
C GLU A 137 -10.63 -16.22 14.56
N TYR A 138 -10.12 -15.40 13.64
CA TYR A 138 -8.68 -15.18 13.51
C TYR A 138 -8.05 -14.52 14.74
N LEU A 139 -8.75 -13.57 15.36
CA LEU A 139 -8.27 -12.83 16.52
C LEU A 139 -8.30 -13.64 17.81
N GLU A 140 -9.23 -14.58 17.95
CA GLU A 140 -9.41 -15.41 19.15
C GLU A 140 -8.50 -16.64 19.19
N LYS A 141 -7.98 -17.08 18.05
CA LYS A 141 -7.01 -18.19 17.94
C LYS A 141 -5.63 -17.83 18.47
#